data_AF-A0A2V8UFT6-F1
#
_entry.id   AF-A0A2V8UFT6-F1
#
_cell.length_a   1.000
_cell.length_b   1.000
_cell.length_c   1.000
_cell.angle_alpha   90.00
_cell.angle_beta   90.00
_cell.angle_gamma   90.00
#
_symmetry.space_group_name_H-M   'P 1'
#
loop_
_entity.id
_entity.type
_entity.pdbx_description
1 polymer ?
#
loop_
_entity_poly.entity_id
_entity_poly.type
_entity_poly.pdbx_seq_one_letter_code
_entity_poly.pdbx_strand_id
1 'polypeptide(L)'
;MSGTDEPEQLRGEIVDASYFSVLGAQPAVGRNFLPEEDLTPGTHFVAILSHALWQRRFGGDPHVIGRTVRLDLKRYTVVGVIPAGFQGLSGPADVWIPAHTWRG
;
A
#
# COMPACT_ATOMS: atom_id res chain seq x y z
N MET A 1 1.17 15.83 -26.26
CA MET A 1 1.87 16.27 -25.04
C MET A 1 1.96 15.06 -24.13
N SER A 2 3.02 14.27 -24.26
CA SER A 2 3.15 12.99 -23.58
C SER A 2 3.87 13.21 -22.25
N GLY A 3 3.11 13.24 -21.15
CA GLY A 3 3.68 12.99 -19.84
C GLY A 3 3.90 11.48 -19.76
N THR A 4 5.12 11.04 -20.02
CA THR A 4 5.55 9.65 -19.86
C THR A 4 5.50 9.30 -18.38
N ASP A 5 4.32 8.92 -17.90
CA ASP A 5 4.19 8.11 -16.69
C ASP A 5 4.63 6.70 -17.11
N GLU A 6 5.95 6.52 -17.25
CA GLU A 6 6.50 5.19 -17.47
C GLU A 6 5.97 4.28 -16.35
N PRO A 7 5.51 3.05 -16.67
CA PRO A 7 5.09 2.11 -15.65
C PRO A 7 6.28 1.83 -14.72
N GLU A 8 6.29 2.46 -13.55
CA GLU A 8 7.27 2.13 -12.52
C GLU A 8 6.88 0.76 -11.96
N GLN A 9 7.80 -0.19 -12.06
CA GLN A 9 7.62 -1.50 -11.46
C GLN A 9 7.77 -1.37 -9.95
N LEU A 10 6.64 -1.32 -9.25
CA LEU A 10 6.60 -1.32 -7.79
C LEU A 10 6.71 -2.74 -7.26
N ARG A 11 7.44 -2.91 -6.16
CA ARG A 11 7.47 -4.17 -5.42
C ARG A 11 6.27 -4.22 -4.49
N GLY A 12 5.32 -5.10 -4.78
CA GLY A 12 4.12 -5.30 -3.98
C GLY A 12 4.20 -6.54 -3.11
N GLU A 13 3.66 -6.47 -1.90
CA GLU A 13 3.34 -7.63 -1.07
C GLU A 13 1.83 -7.77 -0.89
N ILE A 14 1.37 -9.02 -0.97
CA ILE A 14 -0.01 -9.41 -0.71
C ILE A 14 -0.04 -9.98 0.71
N VAL A 15 -0.80 -9.36 1.60
CA VAL A 15 -0.73 -9.65 3.04
C VAL A 15 -2.11 -9.73 3.68
N ASP A 16 -2.22 -10.37 4.83
CA ASP A 16 -3.43 -10.30 5.65
C ASP A 16 -3.52 -8.98 6.43
N ALA A 17 -4.70 -8.68 6.98
CA ALA A 17 -4.93 -7.45 7.74
C ALA A 17 -4.06 -7.33 9.02
N SER A 18 -3.59 -8.46 9.58
CA SER A 18 -2.83 -8.50 10.82
C SER A 18 -1.31 -8.33 10.63
N TYR A 19 -0.83 -8.44 9.39
CA TYR A 19 0.58 -8.46 9.01
C TYR A 19 1.46 -7.44 9.74
N PHE A 20 1.13 -6.16 9.67
CA PHE A 20 1.93 -5.10 10.30
C PHE A 20 1.90 -5.19 11.82
N SER A 21 0.74 -5.50 12.40
CA SER A 21 0.57 -5.66 13.85
C SER A 21 1.41 -6.82 14.38
N VAL A 22 1.47 -7.94 13.66
CA VAL A 22 2.30 -9.10 14.00
C VAL A 22 3.80 -8.76 13.92
N LEU A 23 4.19 -7.94 12.95
CA LEU A 23 5.57 -7.46 12.80
C LEU A 23 5.91 -6.25 13.69
N GLY A 24 5.01 -5.84 14.57
CA GLY A 24 5.23 -4.74 15.51
C GLY A 24 5.30 -3.36 14.84
N ALA A 25 4.78 -3.23 13.61
CA ALA A 25 4.81 -1.99 12.85
C ALA A 25 3.47 -1.26 12.92
N GLN A 26 3.53 0.04 13.23
CA GLN A 26 2.40 0.95 13.20
C GLN A 26 2.61 1.99 12.10
N PRO A 27 1.60 2.30 11.27
CA PRO A 27 1.72 3.31 10.23
C PRO A 27 2.16 4.67 10.80
N ALA A 28 3.10 5.32 10.12
CA ALA A 28 3.52 6.68 10.44
C ALA A 28 2.42 7.71 10.10
N VAL A 29 1.60 7.40 9.10
CA VAL A 29 0.45 8.22 8.67
C VAL A 29 -0.71 7.28 8.34
N GLY A 30 -1.93 7.67 8.72
CA GLY A 30 -3.14 6.90 8.43
C GLY A 30 -3.35 5.73 9.39
N ARG A 31 -3.77 4.58 8.85
CA ARG A 31 -4.13 3.39 9.62
C ARG A 31 -3.65 2.09 8.97
N ASN A 32 -3.65 1.02 9.75
CA ASN A 32 -3.47 -0.34 9.22
C ASN A 32 -4.72 -0.78 8.45
N PHE A 33 -4.60 -1.91 7.75
CA PHE A 33 -5.75 -2.61 7.20
C PHE A 33 -6.74 -2.96 8.31
N LEU A 34 -8.03 -2.82 8.00
CA LEU A 34 -9.11 -3.30 8.85
C LEU A 34 -9.37 -4.78 8.57
N PRO A 35 -9.81 -5.56 9.56
CA PRO A 35 -10.16 -6.97 9.35
C PRO A 35 -11.12 -7.16 8.17
N GLU A 36 -12.14 -6.31 8.05
CA GLU A 36 -13.17 -6.41 7.01
C GLU A 36 -12.63 -6.21 5.59
N GLU A 37 -11.52 -5.49 5.45
CA GLU A 37 -10.85 -5.22 4.17
C GLU A 37 -10.11 -6.45 3.62
N ASP A 38 -9.91 -7.46 4.47
CA ASP A 38 -9.28 -8.73 4.15
C ASP A 38 -10.27 -9.91 4.17
N LEU A 39 -11.56 -9.68 4.48
CA LEU A 39 -12.54 -10.78 4.59
C LEU A 39 -13.22 -11.15 3.27
N THR A 40 -13.46 -10.19 2.38
CA THR A 40 -14.30 -10.43 1.20
C THR A 40 -13.55 -10.14 -0.11
N PRO A 41 -13.38 -11.14 -0.98
CA PRO A 41 -12.63 -10.93 -2.20
C PRO A 41 -13.16 -9.83 -3.12
N GLY A 42 -12.27 -8.96 -3.59
CA GLY A 42 -12.59 -7.91 -4.58
C GLY A 42 -13.50 -6.78 -4.10
N THR A 43 -13.65 -6.61 -2.78
CA THR A 43 -14.53 -5.59 -2.18
C THR A 43 -13.80 -4.35 -1.72
N HIS A 44 -12.58 -4.49 -1.21
CA HIS A 44 -11.80 -3.39 -0.66
C HIS A 44 -10.48 -3.27 -1.43
N PHE A 45 -10.39 -2.26 -2.29
CA PHE A 45 -9.15 -1.91 -2.97
C PHE A 45 -8.42 -0.85 -2.15
N VAL A 46 -7.68 -1.29 -1.14
CA VAL A 46 -6.89 -0.44 -0.26
C VAL A 46 -5.40 -0.80 -0.32
N ALA A 47 -4.54 0.19 -0.10
CA ALA A 47 -3.10 0.03 -0.13
C ALA A 47 -2.43 0.76 1.03
N ILE A 48 -1.32 0.20 1.52
CA ILE A 48 -0.39 0.87 2.41
C ILE A 48 0.93 1.09 1.66
N LEU A 49 1.47 2.29 1.72
CA LEU A 49 2.70 2.65 1.01
C LEU A 49 3.93 2.51 1.91
N SER A 50 5.08 2.24 1.30
CA SER A 50 6.36 2.42 1.97
C SER A 50 6.67 3.90 2.19
N HIS A 51 7.41 4.23 3.24
CA HIS A 51 7.90 5.58 3.44
C HIS A 51 8.71 6.08 2.23
N ALA A 52 9.52 5.21 1.61
CA ALA A 52 10.34 5.56 0.47
C ALA A 52 9.51 5.93 -0.76
N LEU A 53 8.46 5.15 -1.07
CA LEU A 53 7.55 5.45 -2.17
C LEU A 53 6.75 6.73 -1.88
N TRP A 54 6.26 6.90 -0.65
CA TRP A 54 5.55 8.09 -0.22
C TRP A 54 6.37 9.37 -0.41
N GLN A 55 7.66 9.35 -0.02
CA GLN A 55 8.57 10.47 -0.23
C GLN A 55 8.84 10.72 -1.72
N ARG A 56 9.18 9.67 -2.48
CA ARG A 56 9.56 9.78 -3.91
C ARG A 56 8.42 10.28 -4.80
N ARG A 57 7.19 9.78 -4.60
CA ARG A 57 6.04 10.05 -5.48
C ARG A 57 5.08 11.10 -4.97
N PHE A 58 5.00 11.28 -3.65
CA PHE A 58 4.03 12.18 -3.02
C PHE A 58 4.69 13.28 -2.19
N GLY A 59 6.04 13.37 -2.20
CA GLY A 59 6.78 14.42 -1.50
C GLY A 59 6.61 14.40 0.02
N GLY A 60 6.22 13.26 0.59
CA GLY A 60 5.90 13.19 2.02
C GLY A 60 4.59 13.89 2.40
N ASP A 61 3.65 14.08 1.46
CA ASP A 61 2.36 14.73 1.74
C ASP A 61 1.44 13.81 2.56
N PRO A 62 1.07 14.17 3.80
CA PRO A 62 0.15 13.36 4.62
C PRO A 62 -1.26 13.28 4.04
N HIS A 63 -1.64 14.18 3.12
CA HIS A 63 -2.90 14.09 2.38
C HIS A 63 -2.89 13.02 1.29
N VAL A 64 -1.89 12.13 1.26
CA VAL A 64 -1.93 10.90 0.47
C VAL A 64 -3.02 9.95 0.96
N ILE A 65 -3.37 9.99 2.25
CA ILE A 65 -4.45 9.14 2.80
C ILE A 65 -5.78 9.51 2.13
N GLY A 66 -6.50 8.51 1.65
CA GLY A 66 -7.73 8.67 0.88
C GLY A 66 -7.51 8.96 -0.60
N ARG A 67 -6.26 9.18 -1.06
CA ARG A 67 -5.98 9.28 -2.50
C ARG A 67 -6.01 7.92 -3.15
N THR A 68 -6.47 7.91 -4.39
CA THR A 68 -6.45 6.72 -5.24
C THR A 68 -5.15 6.65 -6.03
N VAL A 69 -4.46 5.52 -5.93
CA VAL A 69 -3.31 5.17 -6.75
C VAL A 69 -3.68 4.05 -7.69
N ARG A 70 -3.03 4.00 -8.86
CA ARG A 70 -3.20 2.91 -9.81
C ARG A 70 -2.05 1.92 -9.64
N LEU A 71 -2.38 0.68 -9.26
CA LEU A 71 -1.44 -0.43 -9.23
C LEU A 71 -1.91 -1.41 -10.32
N ASP A 72 -1.06 -1.64 -11.32
CA ASP A 72 -1.42 -2.32 -12.56
C ASP A 72 -2.69 -1.73 -13.21
N LEU A 73 -3.74 -2.54 -13.36
CA LEU A 73 -5.03 -2.16 -13.94
C LEU A 73 -6.09 -1.82 -12.88
N LYS A 74 -5.74 -1.84 -11.58
CA LYS A 74 -6.66 -1.65 -10.47
C LYS A 74 -6.38 -0.36 -9.71
N ARG A 75 -7.43 0.23 -9.17
CA ARG A 75 -7.39 1.47 -8.38
C ARG A 75 -7.46 1.13 -6.91
N TYR A 76 -6.48 1.56 -6.14
CA TYR A 76 -6.39 1.33 -4.70
C TYR A 76 -6.41 2.66 -3.95
N THR A 77 -7.17 2.72 -2.87
CA THR A 77 -7.19 3.86 -1.95
C THR A 77 -6.06 3.71 -0.94
N VAL A 78 -5.21 4.72 -0.80
CA VAL A 78 -4.15 4.70 0.21
C VAL A 78 -4.77 4.91 1.58
N VAL A 79 -4.57 3.95 2.49
CA VAL A 79 -5.10 4.01 3.86
C VAL A 79 -4.02 4.21 4.91
N GLY A 80 -2.75 4.01 4.55
CA GLY A 80 -1.62 4.21 5.45
C GLY A 80 -0.27 4.31 4.77
N VAL A 81 0.72 4.78 5.53
CA VAL A 81 2.15 4.79 5.16
C VAL A 81 2.94 4.14 6.29
N ILE A 82 3.72 3.10 6.00
CA ILE A 82 4.54 2.42 7.00
C ILE A 82 5.81 3.26 7.33
N PRO A 83 6.34 3.21 8.56
CA PRO A 83 7.53 3.96 8.94
C PRO A 83 8.76 3.65 8.09
N ALA A 84 9.68 4.61 8.03
CA ALA A 84 10.99 4.40 7.40
C ALA A 84 11.74 3.24 8.05
N GLY A 85 12.43 2.45 7.24
CA GLY A 85 13.22 1.30 7.71
C GLY A 85 12.42 0.02 7.95
N PHE A 86 11.09 0.05 7.87
CA PHE A 86 10.30 -1.18 7.86
C PHE A 86 10.63 -2.00 6.59
N GLN A 87 10.85 -3.29 6.78
CA GLN A 87 11.04 -4.27 5.72
C GLN A 87 9.94 -5.33 5.85
N GLY A 88 9.33 -5.68 4.73
CA GLY A 88 8.37 -6.78 4.69
C GLY A 88 9.09 -8.13 4.74
N LEU A 89 8.30 -9.19 4.88
CA LEU A 89 8.77 -10.58 4.88
C LEU A 89 9.44 -10.98 3.56
N SER A 90 9.12 -10.32 2.45
CA SER A 90 9.77 -10.56 1.15
C SER A 90 10.99 -9.65 0.90
N GLY A 91 11.34 -8.79 1.88
CA GLY A 91 12.37 -7.76 1.77
C GLY A 91 11.79 -6.37 1.53
N PRO A 92 12.53 -5.46 0.87
CA PRO A 92 12.03 -4.12 0.57
C PRO A 92 10.82 -4.16 -0.38
N ALA A 93 9.68 -3.66 0.09
CA ALA A 93 8.46 -3.47 -0.67
C ALA A 93 8.08 -1.98 -0.76
N ASP A 94 7.46 -1.60 -1.87
CA ASP A 94 6.94 -0.26 -2.10
C ASP A 94 5.48 -0.11 -1.65
N VAL A 95 4.72 -1.22 -1.71
CA VAL A 95 3.28 -1.22 -1.43
C VAL A 95 2.83 -2.56 -0.87
N TRP A 96 1.85 -2.52 0.04
CA TRP A 96 1.14 -3.70 0.53
C TRP A 96 -0.34 -3.60 0.16
N ILE A 97 -0.95 -4.72 -0.18
CA ILE A 97 -2.40 -4.85 -0.44
C ILE A 97 -2.97 -6.08 0.28
N PRO A 98 -4.26 -6.08 0.68
CA PRO A 98 -4.87 -7.23 1.34
C PRO A 98 -4.96 -8.45 0.42
N ALA A 99 -4.77 -9.65 0.97
CA ALA A 99 -4.75 -10.92 0.24
C ALA A 99 -6.01 -11.19 -0.56
N HIS A 100 -7.15 -10.83 0.00
CA HIS A 100 -8.42 -11.03 -0.67
C HIS A 100 -8.71 -9.96 -1.76
N THR A 101 -7.80 -9.04 -2.05
CA THR A 101 -8.00 -8.00 -3.08
C THR A 101 -7.70 -8.49 -4.52
N TRP A 102 -6.99 -9.61 -4.67
CA TRP A 102 -6.54 -10.12 -5.98
C TRP A 102 -7.35 -11.33 -6.47
N ARG A 103 -7.90 -11.23 -7.69
CA ARG A 103 -8.16 -12.38 -8.58
C ARG A 103 -7.29 -12.18 -9.82
N GLY A 104 -6.58 -13.25 -10.21
CA GLY A 104 -5.87 -13.36 -11.48
C GLY A 104 -6.82 -13.49 -12.67
#